data_AF-A0A2M7Z699-F1
#
_entry.id   AF-A0A2M7Z699-F1
#
_cell.length_a   1.000
_cell.length_b   1.000
_cell.length_c   1.000
_cell.angle_alpha   90.00
_cell.angle_beta   90.00
_cell.angle_gamma   90.00
#
_symmetry.space_group_name_H-M   'P 1'
#
loop_
_entity.id
_entity.type
_entity.pdbx_description
1 polymer ?
#
loop_
_entity_poly.entity_id
_entity_poly.type
_entity_poly.pdbx_seq_one_letter_code
_entity_poly.pdbx_strand_id
1 'polypeptide(L)'
;MSAPIQTLINFLNNSSTTSSPDLLGPNIPHVLLVLRVTKSKLIPKKIPRGIRKIYTTKTNGREFIKPGKIGCANIDAQPILEGLGMSGYKLIGACWEERKDLGGKLYYLIKFTFVLPNHEGVEENSTLKREVEKMIVSALWRVRAFINPFYEENQIIEGRRSISINLDGRKPLRHEEHKKGKDNFVVGEPVMVQLKDEYGELLEDKIPVSPARKLVIVNNKIQIVPV
;
A
#
# COMPACT_ATOMS: atom_id res chain seq x y z
N MET A 1 -16.40 20.97 -51.25
CA MET A 1 -16.85 21.30 -49.88
C MET A 1 -16.52 20.11 -48.99
N SER A 2 -15.38 20.16 -48.30
CA SER A 2 -14.81 19.07 -47.50
C SER A 2 -14.20 19.68 -46.25
N ALA A 3 -14.99 19.76 -45.17
CA ALA A 3 -14.52 20.21 -43.86
C ALA A 3 -15.44 19.74 -42.70
N PRO A 4 -15.61 18.43 -42.44
CA PRO A 4 -15.99 17.99 -41.09
C PRO A 4 -14.97 17.07 -40.41
N ILE A 5 -13.98 16.52 -41.14
CA ILE A 5 -13.08 15.48 -40.58
C ILE A 5 -11.87 16.09 -39.86
N GLN A 6 -11.33 17.23 -40.34
CA GLN A 6 -10.16 17.86 -39.70
C GLN A 6 -10.47 18.43 -38.31
N THR A 7 -11.72 18.85 -38.07
CA THR A 7 -12.17 19.37 -36.77
C THR A 7 -12.31 18.26 -35.73
N LEU A 8 -12.67 17.03 -36.14
CA LEU A 8 -12.74 15.88 -35.23
C LEU A 8 -11.36 15.38 -34.81
N ILE A 9 -10.38 15.43 -35.72
CA ILE A 9 -8.98 15.05 -35.43
C ILE A 9 -8.34 16.04 -34.45
N ASN A 10 -8.63 17.34 -34.58
CA ASN A 10 -8.13 18.35 -33.64
C ASN A 10 -8.81 18.28 -32.25
N PHE A 11 -10.05 17.76 -32.16
CA PHE A 11 -10.72 17.54 -30.87
C PHE A 11 -10.17 16.32 -30.12
N LEU A 12 -9.73 15.29 -30.84
CA LEU A 12 -9.06 14.11 -30.24
C LEU A 12 -7.59 14.37 -29.87
N ASN A 13 -6.95 15.36 -30.50
CA ASN A 13 -5.56 15.74 -30.19
C ASN A 13 -5.43 16.88 -29.16
N ASN A 14 -6.52 17.56 -28.80
CA ASN A 14 -6.53 18.64 -27.80
C ASN A 14 -7.21 18.24 -26.48
N SER A 15 -7.46 16.95 -26.26
CA SER A 15 -7.71 16.41 -24.92
C SER A 15 -6.40 16.40 -24.13
N SER A 16 -5.93 17.61 -23.79
CA SER A 16 -5.26 17.96 -22.55
C SER A 16 -4.64 16.75 -21.85
N THR A 17 -3.42 16.41 -22.26
CA THR A 17 -2.46 15.79 -21.34
C THR A 17 -2.22 16.81 -20.23
N THR A 18 -3.17 16.90 -19.31
CA THR A 18 -2.83 17.05 -17.91
C THR A 18 -1.99 15.83 -17.62
N SER A 19 -0.68 15.95 -17.86
CA SER A 19 0.30 15.00 -17.38
C SER A 19 0.02 14.93 -15.89
N SER A 20 -0.76 13.93 -15.47
CA SER A 20 -0.94 13.63 -14.06
C SER A 20 0.49 13.62 -13.52
N PRO A 21 0.83 14.51 -12.59
CA PRO A 21 2.22 14.69 -12.19
C PRO A 21 2.77 13.33 -11.77
N ASP A 22 3.98 13.01 -12.20
CA ASP A 22 4.67 11.82 -11.74
C ASP A 22 4.59 11.79 -10.22
N LEU A 23 4.01 10.72 -9.70
CA LEU A 23 3.71 10.61 -8.26
C LEU A 23 4.95 10.16 -7.49
N LEU A 24 5.99 9.67 -8.16
CA LEU A 24 7.28 9.32 -7.59
C LEU A 24 8.39 10.10 -8.31
N GLY A 25 9.46 10.41 -7.59
CA GLY A 25 10.56 11.22 -8.12
C GLY A 25 11.23 12.08 -7.04
N PRO A 26 12.10 13.02 -7.43
CA PRO A 26 12.94 13.78 -6.50
C PRO A 26 12.14 14.64 -5.50
N ASN A 27 10.91 15.03 -5.86
CA ASN A 27 10.00 15.81 -5.01
C ASN A 27 9.24 14.94 -3.98
N ILE A 28 9.40 13.61 -4.06
CA ILE A 28 8.77 12.63 -3.17
C ILE A 28 9.89 11.86 -2.48
N PRO A 29 10.65 12.50 -1.57
CA PRO A 29 11.78 11.85 -0.93
C PRO A 29 11.34 10.60 -0.16
N HIS A 30 10.15 10.61 0.45
CA HIS A 30 9.68 9.53 1.34
C HIS A 30 8.38 8.87 0.84
N VAL A 31 8.38 7.54 0.87
CA VAL A 31 7.18 6.71 0.75
C VAL A 31 7.03 5.87 2.02
N LEU A 32 5.87 5.98 2.66
CA LEU A 32 5.49 5.20 3.83
C LEU A 32 4.54 4.08 3.40
N LEU A 33 4.92 2.84 3.68
CA LEU A 33 4.05 1.69 3.52
C LEU A 33 3.51 1.28 4.88
N VAL A 34 2.19 1.41 5.07
CA VAL A 34 1.53 1.30 6.38
C VAL A 34 0.59 0.11 6.39
N LEU A 35 0.93 -0.92 7.15
CA LEU A 35 0.11 -2.13 7.31
C LEU A 35 -0.74 -2.02 8.58
N ARG A 36 -2.05 -2.24 8.46
CA ARG A 36 -2.96 -2.38 9.60
C ARG A 36 -3.19 -3.85 9.91
N VAL A 37 -2.85 -4.26 11.13
CA VAL A 37 -3.13 -5.60 11.64
C VAL A 37 -3.93 -5.55 12.94
N THR A 38 -4.71 -6.59 13.23
CA THR A 38 -5.61 -6.64 14.39
C THR A 38 -5.05 -7.42 15.57
N LYS A 39 -3.94 -8.15 15.38
CA LYS A 39 -3.33 -8.99 16.41
C LYS A 39 -1.85 -8.64 16.53
N SER A 40 -1.37 -8.41 17.76
CA SER A 40 0.04 -8.09 18.04
C SER A 40 1.00 -9.18 17.61
N LYS A 41 0.58 -10.45 17.67
CA LYS A 41 1.37 -11.60 17.22
C LYS A 41 1.80 -11.53 15.75
N LEU A 42 1.09 -10.76 14.92
CA LEU A 42 1.41 -10.55 13.51
C LEU A 42 2.52 -9.52 13.29
N ILE A 43 2.99 -8.86 14.36
CA ILE A 43 4.08 -7.90 14.32
C ILE A 43 5.39 -8.67 14.48
N PRO A 44 6.32 -8.63 13.51
CA PRO A 44 7.63 -9.23 13.66
C PRO A 44 8.39 -8.62 14.85
N LYS A 45 8.98 -9.46 15.70
CA LYS A 45 9.75 -9.02 16.90
C LYS A 45 10.89 -8.04 16.57
N LYS A 46 11.39 -8.09 15.33
CA LYS A 46 12.46 -7.23 14.82
C LYS A 46 12.01 -5.80 14.52
N ILE A 47 10.71 -5.55 14.42
CA ILE A 47 10.19 -4.21 14.21
C ILE A 47 10.00 -3.55 15.58
N PRO A 48 10.72 -2.48 15.89
CA PRO A 48 10.61 -1.81 17.18
C PRO A 48 9.27 -1.11 17.31
N ARG A 49 8.84 -0.92 18.56
CA ARG A 49 7.69 -0.07 18.87
C ARG A 49 8.07 1.38 18.59
N GLY A 50 7.26 2.06 17.79
CA GLY A 50 7.39 3.48 17.51
C GLY A 50 6.79 4.34 18.62
N ILE A 51 7.33 5.55 18.76
CA ILE A 51 6.73 6.59 19.60
C ILE A 51 5.59 7.23 18.81
N ARG A 52 4.38 7.22 19.39
CA ARG A 52 3.24 7.93 18.80
C ARG A 52 3.52 9.43 18.83
N LYS A 53 3.91 10.00 17.70
CA LYS A 53 3.94 11.45 17.51
C LYS A 53 2.52 11.93 17.23
N ILE A 54 1.96 12.71 18.16
CA ILE A 54 0.68 13.39 17.97
C ILE A 54 0.99 14.70 17.23
N TYR A 55 0.79 14.70 15.92
CA TYR A 55 0.86 15.94 15.14
C TYR A 55 -0.48 16.67 15.31
N THR A 56 -0.43 17.90 15.82
CA THR A 56 -1.59 18.79 16.05
C THR A 56 -2.03 19.54 14.80
N THR A 57 -1.25 19.48 13.72
CA THR A 57 -1.52 20.21 12.48
C THR A 57 -2.53 19.46 11.60
N LYS A 58 -3.67 20.12 11.33
CA LYS A 58 -4.80 19.66 10.49
C LYS A 58 -4.49 19.65 8.98
N THR A 59 -3.28 19.32 8.56
CA THR A 59 -2.98 19.18 7.12
C THR A 59 -3.24 17.75 6.71
N ASN A 60 -4.50 17.48 6.32
CA ASN A 60 -4.90 16.20 5.78
C ASN A 60 -4.22 15.97 4.43
N GLY A 61 -3.46 14.88 4.30
CA GLY A 61 -2.99 14.43 2.99
C GLY A 61 -4.15 14.26 2.02
N ARG A 62 -3.89 14.50 0.74
CA ARG A 62 -4.88 14.30 -0.32
C ARG A 62 -4.90 12.82 -0.70
N GLU A 63 -6.03 12.15 -0.47
CA GLU A 63 -6.22 10.76 -0.90
C GLU A 63 -6.34 10.68 -2.43
N PHE A 64 -5.51 9.84 -3.07
CA PHE A 64 -5.52 9.62 -4.52
C PHE A 64 -5.89 8.18 -4.92
N ILE A 65 -5.78 7.21 -3.99
CA ILE A 65 -6.42 5.90 -4.11
C ILE A 65 -7.47 5.79 -3.00
N LYS A 66 -8.75 5.77 -3.39
CA LYS A 66 -9.91 5.78 -2.48
C LYS A 66 -10.58 4.39 -2.43
N PRO A 67 -10.92 3.86 -1.25
CA PRO A 67 -11.46 2.52 -1.10
C PRO A 67 -12.90 2.38 -1.64
N GLY A 68 -13.63 3.49 -1.81
CA GLY A 68 -14.99 3.51 -2.36
C GLY A 68 -15.06 3.35 -3.88
N LYS A 69 -13.91 3.30 -4.59
CA LYS A 69 -13.86 2.93 -6.01
C LYS A 69 -13.80 1.41 -6.13
N ILE A 70 -14.63 0.83 -7.00
CA ILE A 70 -14.67 -0.61 -7.27
C ILE A 70 -13.25 -1.16 -7.50
N GLY A 71 -12.89 -2.19 -6.71
CA GLY A 71 -11.64 -2.94 -6.81
C GLY A 71 -10.42 -2.29 -6.17
N CYS A 72 -10.60 -1.73 -4.97
CA CYS A 72 -9.49 -1.42 -4.05
C CYS A 72 -9.34 -2.44 -2.92
N ALA A 73 -10.06 -3.58 -2.98
CA ALA A 73 -10.00 -4.69 -2.03
C ALA A 73 -9.51 -5.96 -2.73
N ASN A 74 -9.05 -6.94 -1.95
CA ASN A 74 -8.45 -8.18 -2.46
C ASN A 74 -7.24 -7.92 -3.38
N ILE A 75 -6.41 -6.93 -3.02
CA ILE A 75 -5.25 -6.49 -3.78
C ILE A 75 -4.01 -7.27 -3.35
N ASP A 76 -3.28 -7.82 -4.31
CA ASP A 76 -1.89 -8.21 -4.13
C ASP A 76 -1.00 -6.96 -4.08
N ALA A 77 -0.36 -6.75 -2.94
CA ALA A 77 0.52 -5.61 -2.72
C ALA A 77 2.00 -5.97 -2.89
N GLN A 78 2.37 -7.21 -3.20
CA GLN A 78 3.78 -7.57 -3.41
C GLN A 78 4.47 -6.72 -4.49
N PRO A 79 3.86 -6.47 -5.66
CA PRO A 79 4.55 -5.78 -6.76
C PRO A 79 4.95 -4.33 -6.44
N ILE A 80 4.36 -3.71 -5.40
CA ILE A 80 4.75 -2.35 -5.00
C ILE A 80 6.18 -2.31 -4.46
N LEU A 81 6.66 -3.38 -3.81
CA LEU A 81 8.00 -3.43 -3.25
C LEU A 81 9.05 -3.43 -4.35
N GLU A 82 8.83 -4.24 -5.39
CA GLU A 82 9.67 -4.28 -6.58
C GLU A 82 9.66 -2.93 -7.30
N GLY A 83 8.46 -2.35 -7.49
CA GLY A 83 8.30 -1.04 -8.12
C GLY A 83 9.02 0.09 -7.39
N LEU A 84 9.01 0.08 -6.04
CA LEU A 84 9.73 1.05 -5.22
C LEU A 84 11.25 0.89 -5.39
N GLY A 85 11.75 -0.35 -5.36
CA GLY A 85 13.17 -0.64 -5.60
C GLY A 85 13.63 -0.22 -6.99
N MET A 86 12.84 -0.51 -8.04
CA MET A 86 13.12 -0.08 -9.41
C MET A 86 13.08 1.45 -9.57
N SER A 87 12.25 2.13 -8.77
CA SER A 87 12.19 3.59 -8.72
C SER A 87 13.31 4.21 -7.85
N GLY A 88 14.25 3.39 -7.37
CA GLY A 88 15.42 3.81 -6.59
C GLY A 88 15.17 3.98 -5.10
N TYR A 89 13.95 3.74 -4.59
CA TYR A 89 13.68 3.86 -3.16
C TYR A 89 14.29 2.70 -2.37
N LYS A 90 14.89 3.01 -1.22
CA LYS A 90 15.46 2.04 -0.28
C LYS A 90 14.66 2.00 1.01
N LEU A 91 14.42 0.79 1.52
CA LEU A 91 13.83 0.61 2.85
C LEU A 91 14.85 0.89 3.94
N ILE A 92 14.64 1.94 4.73
CA ILE A 92 15.60 2.38 5.75
C ILE A 92 15.18 2.06 7.18
N GLY A 93 13.88 1.90 7.42
CA GLY A 93 13.37 1.77 8.77
C GLY A 93 11.96 1.24 8.83
N ALA A 94 11.60 0.75 10.02
CA ALA A 94 10.25 0.34 10.33
C ALA A 94 9.94 0.58 11.80
N CYS A 95 8.68 0.84 12.11
CA CYS A 95 8.19 0.88 13.48
C CYS A 95 6.72 0.47 13.55
N TRP A 96 6.25 0.08 14.73
CA TRP A 96 4.83 -0.18 14.93
C TRP A 96 4.22 0.65 16.06
N GLU A 97 2.94 0.99 15.90
CA GLU A 97 2.16 1.76 16.86
C GLU A 97 0.87 1.01 17.20
N GLU A 98 0.51 1.01 18.47
CA GLU A 98 -0.81 0.57 18.93
C GLU A 98 -1.82 1.72 18.80
N ARG A 99 -3.01 1.41 18.28
CA ARG A 99 -4.12 2.37 18.15
C ARG A 99 -5.45 1.72 18.50
N LYS A 100 -6.41 2.56 18.89
CA LYS A 100 -7.81 2.19 19.06
C LYS A 100 -8.63 2.91 18.02
N ASP A 101 -9.61 2.23 17.42
CA ASP A 101 -10.59 2.90 16.57
C ASP A 101 -11.65 3.60 17.43
N LEU A 102 -12.58 4.30 16.77
CA LEU A 102 -13.67 5.00 17.46
C LEU A 102 -14.56 4.04 18.27
N GLY A 103 -14.61 2.76 17.90
CA GLY A 103 -15.32 1.71 18.64
C GLY A 103 -14.48 1.07 19.76
N GLY A 104 -13.30 1.61 20.07
CA GLY A 104 -12.40 1.09 21.09
C GLY A 104 -11.64 -0.18 20.69
N LYS A 105 -11.85 -0.70 19.47
CA LYS A 105 -11.19 -1.91 19.02
C LYS A 105 -9.71 -1.64 18.77
N LEU A 106 -8.89 -2.46 19.40
CA LEU A 106 -7.43 -2.39 19.28
C LEU A 106 -6.98 -2.83 17.89
N TYR A 107 -6.03 -2.08 17.33
CA TYR A 107 -5.30 -2.45 16.13
C TYR A 107 -3.88 -1.91 16.18
N TYR A 108 -3.04 -2.42 15.30
CA TYR A 108 -1.64 -2.04 15.21
C TYR A 108 -1.34 -1.54 13.80
N LEU A 109 -0.60 -0.44 13.73
CA LEU A 109 -0.07 0.10 12.48
C LEU A 109 1.41 -0.19 12.42
N ILE A 110 1.87 -0.83 11.37
CA ILE A 110 3.27 -1.09 11.11
C ILE A 110 3.65 -0.21 9.93
N LYS A 111 4.63 0.66 10.12
CA LYS A 111 5.08 1.63 9.12
C LYS A 111 6.46 1.20 8.65
N PHE A 112 6.62 1.07 7.35
CA PHE A 112 7.91 0.89 6.68
C PHE A 112 8.23 2.18 5.92
N THR A 113 9.44 2.70 6.13
CA THR A 113 9.89 3.96 5.55
C THR A 113 10.85 3.69 4.40
N PHE A 114 10.43 4.07 3.21
CA PHE A 114 11.23 4.02 2.00
C PHE A 114 11.69 5.44 1.64
N VAL A 115 12.97 5.60 1.33
CA VAL A 115 13.53 6.91 0.96
C VAL A 115 14.31 6.83 -0.34
N LEU A 116 14.33 7.94 -1.07
CA LEU A 116 15.18 8.08 -2.25
C LEU A 116 16.63 8.42 -1.80
N PRO A 117 17.65 7.67 -2.24
CA PRO A 117 19.04 7.73 -1.72
C PRO A 117 19.67 9.12 -1.72
N ASN A 118 19.28 9.97 -2.67
CA ASN A 118 19.78 11.33 -2.82
C ASN A 118 19.43 12.24 -1.62
N HIS A 119 18.60 11.77 -0.69
CA HIS A 119 18.16 12.55 0.46
C HIS A 119 18.84 12.17 1.79
N GLU A 120 19.43 10.98 1.95
CA GLU A 120 19.90 10.58 3.29
C GLU A 120 21.18 9.71 3.38
N GLY A 121 21.84 9.30 2.29
CA GLY A 121 23.08 8.49 2.40
C GLY A 121 22.88 7.15 3.14
N VAL A 122 21.65 6.65 3.18
CA VAL A 122 21.26 5.50 4.01
C VAL A 122 21.37 4.18 3.25
N GLU A 123 21.85 3.17 3.97
CA GLU A 123 21.90 1.78 3.49
C GLU A 123 20.53 1.08 3.64
N GLU A 124 20.22 0.20 2.70
CA GLU A 124 18.98 -0.58 2.75
C GLU A 124 19.03 -1.60 3.91
N ASN A 125 17.96 -1.66 4.71
CA ASN A 125 17.86 -2.64 5.79
C ASN A 125 17.29 -3.97 5.28
N SER A 126 18.19 -4.89 4.88
CA SER A 126 17.84 -6.22 4.35
C SER A 126 16.98 -7.07 5.30
N THR A 127 17.18 -6.92 6.61
CA THR A 127 16.38 -7.63 7.61
C THR A 127 14.93 -7.16 7.59
N LEU A 128 14.69 -5.85 7.54
CA LEU A 128 13.35 -5.29 7.44
C LEU A 128 12.69 -5.60 6.09
N LYS A 129 13.48 -5.66 5.01
CA LYS A 129 12.99 -6.03 3.67
C LYS A 129 12.33 -7.40 3.67
N ARG A 130 13.00 -8.38 4.26
CA ARG A 130 12.45 -9.74 4.41
C ARG A 130 11.17 -9.76 5.26
N GLU A 131 11.08 -8.94 6.31
CA GLU A 131 9.87 -8.89 7.14
C GLU A 131 8.70 -8.22 6.41
N VAL A 132 8.91 -7.12 5.68
CA VAL A 132 7.84 -6.47 4.92
C VAL A 132 7.33 -7.38 3.79
N GLU A 133 8.22 -8.06 3.08
CA GLU A 133 7.86 -9.04 2.03
C GLU A 133 6.94 -10.12 2.59
N LYS A 134 7.36 -10.80 3.67
CA LYS A 134 6.55 -11.84 4.33
C LYS A 134 5.17 -11.33 4.74
N MET A 135 5.11 -10.14 5.32
CA MET A 135 3.83 -9.57 5.77
C MET A 135 2.91 -9.29 4.60
N ILE A 136 3.43 -8.68 3.53
CA ILE A 136 2.66 -8.29 2.35
C ILE A 136 2.12 -9.50 1.61
N VAL A 137 2.94 -10.53 1.37
CA VAL A 137 2.52 -11.74 0.64
C VAL A 137 1.61 -12.67 1.45
N SER A 138 1.42 -12.41 2.75
CA SER A 138 0.60 -13.29 3.61
C SER A 138 -0.90 -13.10 3.44
N ALA A 139 -1.33 -12.03 2.76
CA ALA A 139 -2.71 -11.61 2.70
C ALA A 139 -2.99 -10.75 1.48
N LEU A 140 -4.26 -10.69 1.12
CA LEU A 140 -4.77 -9.64 0.25
C LEU A 140 -5.17 -8.43 1.09
N TRP A 141 -5.03 -7.25 0.49
CA TRP A 141 -5.22 -5.99 1.18
C TRP A 141 -6.31 -5.15 0.54
N ARG A 142 -6.88 -4.28 1.35
CA ARG A 142 -7.56 -3.08 0.87
C ARG A 142 -6.57 -1.93 0.90
N VAL A 143 -6.46 -1.22 -0.22
CA VAL A 143 -5.43 -0.19 -0.42
C VAL A 143 -6.04 1.20 -0.38
N ARG A 144 -5.37 2.11 0.33
CA ARG A 144 -5.58 3.56 0.24
C ARG A 144 -4.25 4.24 0.09
N ALA A 145 -4.20 5.35 -0.64
CA ALA A 145 -2.95 6.09 -0.79
C ALA A 145 -3.18 7.59 -0.72
N PHE A 146 -2.27 8.27 -0.04
CA PHE A 146 -2.35 9.70 0.24
C PHE A 146 -1.05 10.37 -0.17
N ILE A 147 -1.17 11.58 -0.72
CA ILE A 147 -0.05 12.50 -0.89
C ILE A 147 -0.13 13.56 0.22
N ASN A 148 0.88 13.58 1.08
CA ASN A 148 0.96 14.42 2.27
C ASN A 148 2.02 15.51 2.07
N PRO A 149 1.94 16.64 2.77
CA PRO A 149 3.07 17.56 2.88
C PRO A 149 4.31 16.82 3.42
N PHE A 150 5.50 17.22 2.98
CA PHE A 150 6.75 16.75 3.57
C PHE A 150 7.14 17.65 4.74
N TYR A 151 7.56 17.04 5.84
CA TYR A 151 7.98 17.75 7.04
C TYR A 151 9.42 17.41 7.39
N GLU A 152 10.22 18.43 7.65
CA GLU A 152 11.58 18.34 8.18
C GLU A 152 11.66 19.30 9.37
N GLU A 153 12.14 18.82 10.52
CA GLU A 153 12.21 19.63 11.76
C GLU A 153 10.89 20.33 12.14
N ASN A 154 9.75 19.67 11.88
CA ASN A 154 8.38 20.18 12.06
C ASN A 154 7.95 21.33 11.13
N GLN A 155 8.73 21.65 10.10
CA GLN A 155 8.38 22.65 9.08
C GLN A 155 7.97 21.97 7.78
N ILE A 156 7.01 22.57 7.06
CA ILE A 156 6.64 22.09 5.72
C ILE A 156 7.73 22.51 4.75
N ILE A 157 8.27 21.56 4.00
CA ILE A 157 9.22 21.86 2.92
C ILE A 157 8.44 22.03 1.62
N GLU A 158 8.45 23.25 1.08
CA GLU A 158 7.77 23.57 -0.17
C GLU A 158 8.33 22.75 -1.34
N GLY A 159 7.47 22.44 -2.31
CA GLY A 159 7.83 21.59 -3.46
C GLY A 159 8.02 20.11 -3.13
N ARG A 160 8.16 19.72 -1.86
CA ARG A 160 8.32 18.32 -1.44
C ARG A 160 7.04 17.75 -0.83
N ARG A 161 6.79 16.48 -1.11
CA ARG A 161 5.65 15.72 -0.55
C ARG A 161 6.11 14.35 -0.07
N SER A 162 5.30 13.71 0.75
CA SER A 162 5.47 12.30 1.08
C SER A 162 4.25 11.51 0.64
N ILE A 163 4.44 10.24 0.29
CA ILE A 163 3.32 9.34 0.00
C ILE A 163 3.12 8.39 1.17
N SER A 164 1.88 8.14 1.57
CA SER A 164 1.54 7.05 2.47
C SER A 164 0.60 6.07 1.78
N ILE A 165 1.04 4.83 1.62
CA ILE A 165 0.27 3.71 1.08
C ILE A 165 -0.20 2.88 2.27
N ASN A 166 -1.50 2.93 2.55
CA ASN A 166 -2.12 2.23 3.66
C ASN A 166 -2.74 0.92 3.15
N LEU A 167 -2.18 -0.19 3.63
CA LEU A 167 -2.71 -1.54 3.47
C LEU A 167 -3.55 -1.88 4.71
N ASP A 168 -4.86 -1.98 4.54
CA ASP A 168 -5.79 -2.37 5.59
C ASP A 168 -6.72 -3.50 5.12
N GLY A 169 -7.73 -3.87 5.91
CA GLY A 169 -8.70 -4.90 5.49
C GLY A 169 -8.06 -6.27 5.19
N ARG A 170 -6.99 -6.62 5.91
CA ARG A 170 -6.20 -7.83 5.71
C ARG A 170 -7.08 -9.08 5.56
N LYS A 171 -7.06 -9.70 4.39
CA LYS A 171 -7.69 -11.00 4.09
C LYS A 171 -6.58 -12.06 3.95
N PRO A 172 -6.35 -12.92 4.95
CA PRO A 172 -5.28 -13.91 4.90
C PRO A 172 -5.42 -14.84 3.68
N LEU A 173 -4.29 -15.20 3.05
CA LEU A 173 -4.26 -16.20 1.98
C LEU A 173 -4.22 -17.63 2.52
N ARG A 174 -3.73 -17.79 3.75
CA ARG A 174 -3.60 -19.08 4.44
C ARG A 174 -4.09 -18.96 5.88
N HIS A 175 -4.58 -20.07 6.43
CA HIS A 175 -4.96 -20.16 7.83
C HIS A 175 -3.74 -19.93 8.73
N GLU A 176 -3.91 -19.08 9.76
CA GLU A 176 -2.86 -18.81 10.75
C GLU A 176 -2.82 -19.92 11.79
N GLU A 177 -2.03 -20.96 11.56
CA GLU A 177 -1.81 -22.01 12.55
C GLU A 177 -0.67 -21.68 13.50
N HIS A 178 -0.95 -21.78 14.81
CA HIS A 178 0.05 -21.66 15.86
C HIS A 178 0.30 -23.04 16.46
N LYS A 179 1.48 -23.61 16.24
CA LYS A 179 1.95 -24.71 17.10
C LYS A 179 2.52 -24.10 18.38
N LYS A 180 1.96 -24.49 19.54
CA LYS A 180 2.58 -24.22 20.83
C LYS A 180 4.00 -24.80 20.83
N GLY A 181 5.02 -23.98 21.11
CA GLY A 181 6.35 -24.46 21.47
C GLY A 181 7.53 -23.96 20.62
N LYS A 182 7.30 -23.41 19.42
CA LYS A 182 8.35 -22.67 18.68
C LYS A 182 7.71 -21.43 18.07
N ASP A 183 8.40 -20.29 18.12
CA ASP A 183 8.04 -19.01 17.49
C ASP A 183 8.01 -19.07 15.94
N ASN A 184 7.63 -20.22 15.38
CA ASN A 184 7.55 -20.48 13.96
C ASN A 184 6.08 -20.41 13.54
N PHE A 185 5.76 -19.40 12.74
CA PHE A 185 4.55 -19.42 11.92
C PHE A 185 4.60 -20.65 11.02
N VAL A 186 3.63 -21.55 11.18
CA VAL A 186 3.43 -22.64 10.22
C VAL A 186 2.55 -22.08 9.10
N VAL A 187 2.94 -22.38 7.87
CA VAL A 187 2.14 -22.09 6.67
C VAL A 187 0.93 -23.03 6.73
N GLY A 188 -0.22 -22.53 7.17
CA GLY A 188 -1.46 -23.31 7.22
C GLY A 188 -2.09 -23.51 5.85
N GLU A 189 -3.20 -24.26 5.82
CA GLU A 189 -3.96 -24.50 4.59
C GLU A 189 -4.43 -23.20 3.91
N PRO A 190 -4.59 -23.18 2.57
CA PRO A 190 -5.15 -22.04 1.86
C PRO A 190 -6.53 -21.66 2.42
N VAL A 191 -6.79 -20.35 2.54
CA VAL A 191 -8.13 -19.88 2.84
C VAL A 191 -8.97 -20.10 1.59
N MET A 192 -10.05 -20.87 1.72
CA MET A 192 -10.98 -21.18 0.64
C MET A 192 -12.20 -20.25 0.69
N VAL A 193 -12.73 -19.88 -0.48
CA VAL A 193 -13.97 -19.10 -0.63
C VAL A 193 -14.93 -19.81 -1.57
N GLN A 194 -16.21 -19.72 -1.26
CA GLN A 194 -17.27 -20.17 -2.14
C GLN A 194 -17.79 -18.96 -2.91
N LEU A 195 -17.75 -19.04 -4.24
CA LEU A 195 -18.23 -17.98 -5.11
C LEU A 195 -19.76 -17.99 -5.17
N LYS A 196 -20.32 -16.83 -5.50
CA LYS A 196 -21.73 -16.68 -5.83
C LYS A 196 -21.86 -16.23 -7.27
N ASP A 197 -22.88 -16.69 -7.96
CA ASP A 197 -23.23 -16.23 -9.30
C ASP A 197 -23.88 -14.83 -9.27
N GLU A 198 -24.36 -14.37 -10.42
CA GLU A 198 -25.03 -13.07 -10.58
C GLU A 198 -26.38 -12.97 -9.85
N TYR A 199 -27.00 -14.11 -9.52
CA TYR A 199 -28.25 -14.20 -8.76
C TYR A 199 -28.01 -14.38 -7.25
N GLY A 200 -26.76 -14.56 -6.83
CA GLY A 200 -26.36 -14.76 -5.45
C GLY A 200 -26.38 -16.21 -4.98
N GLU A 201 -26.63 -17.15 -5.90
CA GLU A 201 -26.58 -18.60 -5.68
C GLU A 201 -25.13 -19.07 -5.57
N LEU A 202 -24.89 -20.04 -4.69
CA LEU A 202 -23.55 -20.55 -4.46
C LEU A 202 -23.11 -21.44 -5.61
N LEU A 203 -21.90 -21.22 -6.11
CA LEU A 203 -21.23 -22.18 -6.99
C LEU A 203 -20.76 -23.39 -6.15
N GLU A 204 -20.78 -24.59 -6.75
CA GLU A 204 -20.52 -25.86 -6.03
C GLU A 204 -19.10 -25.93 -5.47
N ASP A 205 -18.10 -25.47 -6.24
CA ASP A 205 -16.70 -25.61 -5.85
C ASP A 205 -16.18 -24.43 -5.02
N LYS A 206 -15.49 -24.76 -3.93
CA LYS A 206 -14.68 -23.79 -3.18
C LYS A 206 -13.33 -23.63 -3.86
N ILE A 207 -12.90 -22.38 -4.05
CA ILE A 207 -11.61 -22.06 -4.64
C ILE A 207 -10.71 -21.35 -3.62
N PRO A 208 -9.37 -21.47 -3.72
CA PRO A 208 -8.46 -20.68 -2.89
C PRO A 208 -8.67 -19.19 -3.14
N VAL A 209 -8.53 -18.39 -2.08
CA VAL A 209 -8.53 -16.93 -2.20
C VAL A 209 -7.37 -16.50 -3.09
N SER A 210 -7.69 -15.77 -4.16
CA SER A 210 -6.73 -15.20 -5.10
C SER A 210 -6.93 -13.69 -5.27
N PRO A 211 -5.87 -12.94 -5.63
CA PRO A 211 -6.00 -11.53 -5.94
C PRO A 211 -6.76 -11.33 -7.25
N ALA A 212 -7.64 -10.34 -7.29
CA ALA A 212 -8.27 -9.89 -8.54
C ALA A 212 -7.45 -8.78 -9.22
N ARG A 213 -6.59 -8.11 -8.44
CA ARG A 213 -5.85 -6.92 -8.83
C ARG A 213 -4.53 -6.84 -8.08
N LYS A 214 -3.59 -6.07 -8.62
CA LYS A 214 -2.27 -5.81 -8.05
C LYS A 214 -2.00 -4.32 -7.89
N LEU A 215 -1.28 -3.96 -6.84
CA LEU A 215 -0.76 -2.61 -6.61
C LEU A 215 0.64 -2.51 -7.23
N VAL A 216 0.79 -1.66 -8.23
CA VAL A 216 2.02 -1.54 -9.04
C VAL A 216 2.49 -0.09 -9.13
N ILE A 217 3.74 0.10 -9.53
CA ILE A 217 4.25 1.37 -10.02
C ILE A 217 4.44 1.25 -11.53
N VAL A 218 3.76 2.11 -12.28
CA VAL A 218 3.87 2.20 -13.75
C VAL A 218 4.10 3.66 -14.10
N ASN A 219 5.16 3.95 -14.85
CA ASN A 219 5.54 5.31 -15.24
C ASN A 219 5.55 6.27 -14.02
N ASN A 220 6.28 5.90 -12.96
CA ASN A 220 6.37 6.66 -11.70
C ASN A 220 5.03 6.95 -11.01
N LYS A 221 3.99 6.16 -11.30
CA LYS A 221 2.65 6.31 -10.71
C LYS A 221 2.24 5.04 -10.00
N ILE A 222 1.77 5.19 -8.77
CA ILE A 222 1.18 4.10 -7.99
C ILE A 222 -0.24 3.87 -8.51
N GLN A 223 -0.52 2.65 -8.96
CA GLN A 223 -1.76 2.28 -9.61
C GLN A 223 -2.24 0.91 -9.14
N ILE A 224 -3.55 0.69 -9.23
CA ILE A 224 -4.16 -0.62 -9.07
C ILE A 224 -4.57 -1.10 -10.46
N VAL A 225 -4.06 -2.26 -10.87
CA VAL A 225 -4.34 -2.87 -12.18
C VAL A 225 -4.92 -4.28 -12.02
N PRO A 226 -5.69 -4.78 -12.99
CA PRO A 226 -6.10 -6.19 -13.02
C PRO A 226 -4.90 -7.15 -12.95
N VAL A 227 -5.12 -8.33 -12.36
CA VAL A 227 -4.17 -9.45 -12.43
C VAL A 227 -4.18 -10.05 -13.82
#